data_AF-A0A379I6J1-F1
#
_entry.id   AF-A0A379I6J1-F1
#
_cell.length_a   1.000
_cell.length_b   1.000
_cell.length_c   1.000
_cell.angle_alpha   90.00
_cell.angle_beta   90.00
_cell.angle_gamma   90.00
#
_symmetry.space_group_name_H-M   'P 1'
#
loop_
_entity.id
_entity.type
_entity.pdbx_description
1 polymer ?
#
loop_
_entity_poly.entity_id
_entity_poly.type
_entity_poly.pdbx_seq_one_letter_code
_entity_poly.pdbx_strand_id
1 'polypeptide(L)'
;MRWLLARLSRFRHLQPGNEVQLTSAWMSIDEVDFNQEPFDCAVLLSDGHFPADWEASYLFPELLIPVGAPNLLNDGPWGVERLASAELLHPTPDRRDWRRWLQRTGLASASQSRAGRCSILWSWA
;
A
#
# COMPACT_ATOMS: atom_id res chain seq x y z
N MET A 1 5.99 3.98 4.53
CA MET A 1 7.03 4.20 5.57
C MET A 1 7.95 5.40 5.34
N ARG A 2 8.47 5.68 4.13
CA ARG A 2 9.43 6.80 3.89
C ARG A 2 8.96 8.15 4.45
N TRP A 3 7.71 8.52 4.16
CA TRP A 3 7.08 9.74 4.68
C TRP A 3 7.06 9.78 6.21
N LEU A 4 6.56 8.71 6.85
CA LEU A 4 6.40 8.66 8.30
C LEU A 4 7.75 8.77 9.02
N LEU A 5 8.77 8.07 8.54
CA LEU A 5 10.11 8.13 9.14
C LEU A 5 10.70 9.54 9.10
N ALA A 6 10.51 10.28 7.99
CA ALA A 6 10.96 11.67 7.90
C ALA A 6 10.22 12.58 8.89
N ARG A 7 8.91 12.37 9.08
CA ARG A 7 8.09 13.12 10.04
C ARG A 7 8.49 12.83 11.48
N LEU A 8 8.72 11.56 11.82
CA LEU A 8 9.16 11.15 13.17
C LEU A 8 10.56 11.63 13.50
N SER A 9 11.48 11.62 12.53
CA SER A 9 12.81 12.19 12.69
C SER A 9 12.72 13.69 13.04
N ARG A 10 11.90 14.44 12.31
CA ARG A 10 11.65 15.86 12.60
C ARG A 10 10.98 16.07 13.96
N PHE A 11 10.00 15.25 14.31
CA PHE A 11 9.30 15.34 15.60
C PHE A 11 10.27 15.14 16.78
N ARG A 12 11.10 14.09 16.73
CA ARG A 12 12.11 13.81 17.76
C ARG A 12 13.09 14.97 17.96
N HIS A 13 13.41 15.71 16.91
CA HIS A 13 14.28 16.89 17.00
C HIS A 13 13.57 18.09 17.67
N LEU A 14 12.28 18.28 17.40
CA LEU A 14 11.50 19.41 17.91
C LEU A 14 10.89 19.16 19.31
N GLN A 15 10.73 17.91 19.72
CA GLN A 15 10.12 17.52 20.99
C GLN A 15 11.02 16.53 21.76
N PRO A 16 12.18 16.99 22.28
CA PRO A 16 13.07 16.14 23.06
C PRO A 16 12.36 15.63 24.32
N GLY A 17 12.41 14.31 24.57
CA GLY A 17 11.80 13.67 25.74
C GLY A 17 10.43 13.03 25.48
N ASN A 18 9.78 13.34 24.35
CA ASN A 18 8.56 12.65 23.94
C ASN A 18 8.91 11.52 22.98
N GLU A 19 8.76 10.27 23.44
CA GLU A 19 9.03 9.08 22.65
C GLU A 19 7.79 8.66 21.86
N VAL A 20 7.99 8.23 20.61
CA VAL A 20 6.94 7.65 19.76
C VAL A 20 7.27 6.19 19.57
N GLN A 21 6.38 5.31 20.02
CA GLN A 21 6.47 3.87 19.76
C GLN A 21 5.73 3.54 18.46
N LEU A 22 6.32 2.67 17.65
CA LEU A 22 5.76 2.24 16.38
C LEU A 22 5.53 0.74 16.39
N THR A 23 4.31 0.35 16.04
CA THR A 23 3.95 -1.05 15.80
C THR A 23 3.44 -1.17 14.38
N SER A 24 4.09 -2.04 13.59
CA SER A 24 3.55 -2.45 12.30
C SER A 24 2.68 -3.69 12.51
N ALA A 25 1.37 -3.53 12.56
CA ALA A 25 0.46 -4.64 12.58
C ALA A 25 0.18 -5.10 11.13
N TRP A 26 0.58 -6.32 10.79
CA TRP A 26 0.06 -7.00 9.60
C TRP A 26 -1.34 -7.49 9.94
N MET A 27 -2.32 -6.61 9.82
CA MET A 27 -3.71 -6.98 10.05
C MET A 27 -4.34 -7.48 8.75
N SER A 28 -5.15 -8.53 8.85
CA SER A 28 -5.97 -9.03 7.73
C SER A 28 -7.06 -8.03 7.32
N ILE A 29 -7.30 -7.02 8.16
CA ILE A 29 -8.33 -5.99 8.02
C ILE A 29 -7.65 -4.68 8.40
N ASP A 30 -7.75 -3.65 7.55
CA ASP A 30 -7.15 -2.32 7.77
C ASP A 30 -7.94 -1.55 8.87
N GLU A 31 -8.18 -2.18 10.03
CA GLU A 31 -8.96 -1.70 11.18
C GLU A 31 -8.09 -1.60 12.44
N VAL A 32 -8.52 -0.77 13.39
CA VAL A 32 -7.91 -0.59 14.72
C VAL A 32 -9.04 -0.37 15.72
N ASP A 33 -8.90 -0.91 16.93
CA ASP A 33 -9.81 -0.63 18.04
C ASP A 33 -9.07 0.13 19.15
N PHE A 34 -9.17 1.45 19.15
CA PHE A 34 -8.55 2.31 20.16
C PHE A 34 -9.05 2.06 21.60
N ASN A 35 -10.17 1.35 21.79
CA ASN A 35 -10.64 0.98 23.13
C ASN A 35 -9.96 -0.28 23.67
N GLN A 36 -9.48 -1.16 22.78
CA GLN A 36 -8.88 -2.44 23.14
C GLN A 36 -7.36 -2.47 22.92
N GLU A 37 -6.84 -1.60 22.07
CA GLU A 37 -5.44 -1.55 21.70
C GLU A 37 -4.74 -0.32 22.31
N PRO A 38 -3.46 -0.45 22.72
CA PRO A 38 -2.72 0.63 23.37
C PRO A 38 -2.16 1.64 22.36
N PHE A 39 -2.95 2.04 21.37
CA PHE A 39 -2.55 2.98 20.33
C PHE A 39 -3.22 4.33 20.54
N ASP A 40 -2.43 5.40 20.51
CA ASP A 40 -2.98 6.76 20.55
C ASP A 40 -3.45 7.24 19.16
N CYS A 41 -2.90 6.66 18.09
CA CYS A 41 -3.26 6.98 16.71
C CYS A 41 -2.91 5.83 15.75
N ALA A 42 -3.51 5.83 14.57
CA ALA A 42 -3.24 4.84 13.52
C ALA A 42 -3.06 5.51 12.16
N VAL A 43 -2.19 4.93 11.33
CA VAL A 43 -2.07 5.27 9.91
C VAL A 43 -2.68 4.12 9.12
N LEU A 44 -3.88 4.33 8.59
CA LEU A 44 -4.67 3.30 7.94
C LEU A 44 -4.81 3.56 6.44
N LEU A 45 -4.83 2.48 5.67
CA LEU A 45 -5.33 2.52 4.31
C LEU A 45 -6.84 2.24 4.35
N SER A 46 -7.65 3.26 4.10
CA SER A 46 -9.10 3.18 4.22
C SER A 46 -9.78 3.94 3.09
N ASP A 47 -11.06 3.64 2.87
CA ASP A 47 -11.96 4.41 2.01
C ASP A 47 -12.53 5.66 2.70
N GLY A 48 -12.18 5.89 3.97
CA GLY A 48 -12.53 7.09 4.73
C GLY A 48 -13.78 6.94 5.60
N HIS A 49 -14.37 5.74 5.69
CA HIS A 49 -15.47 5.48 6.61
C HIS A 49 -14.93 5.09 7.99
N PHE A 50 -14.96 6.04 8.92
CA PHE A 50 -14.54 5.84 10.31
C PHE A 50 -15.70 6.08 11.29
N PRO A 51 -15.65 5.52 12.51
CA PRO A 51 -16.58 5.86 13.58
C PRO A 51 -16.69 7.38 13.80
N ALA A 52 -17.89 7.85 14.15
CA ALA A 52 -18.20 9.29 14.24
C ALA A 52 -17.44 10.02 15.36
N ASP A 53 -16.94 9.28 16.34
CA ASP A 53 -16.15 9.76 17.47
C ASP A 53 -14.64 9.86 17.14
N TRP A 54 -14.21 9.45 15.95
CA TRP A 54 -12.81 9.54 15.53
C TRP A 54 -12.50 10.89 14.90
N GLU A 55 -11.30 11.41 15.21
CA GLU A 55 -10.68 12.46 14.42
C GLU A 55 -9.83 11.83 13.32
N ALA A 56 -10.20 12.06 12.06
CA ALA A 56 -9.49 11.54 10.90
C ALA A 56 -8.93 12.67 10.04
N SER A 57 -7.66 12.53 9.64
CA SER A 57 -7.00 13.43 8.70
C SER A 57 -6.50 12.66 7.49
N TYR A 58 -6.93 13.08 6.30
CA TYR A 58 -6.41 12.52 5.06
C TYR A 58 -4.92 12.88 4.90
N LEU A 59 -4.08 11.86 4.72
CA LEU A 59 -2.65 12.07 4.50
C LEU A 59 -2.35 12.29 3.01
N PHE A 60 -2.59 11.27 2.19
CA PHE A 60 -2.34 11.29 0.74
C PHE A 60 -2.86 9.98 0.12
N PRO A 61 -3.00 9.88 -1.22
CA PRO A 61 -3.53 8.69 -1.84
C PRO A 61 -2.47 7.61 -1.95
N GLU A 62 -2.93 6.38 -1.92
CA GLU A 62 -2.09 5.23 -2.25
C GLU A 62 -2.03 5.01 -3.76
N LEU A 63 -0.80 4.83 -4.27
CA LEU A 63 -0.54 4.49 -5.66
C LEU A 63 0.01 3.07 -5.77
N LEU A 64 -0.70 2.24 -6.52
CA LEU A 64 -0.26 0.92 -6.93
C LEU A 64 0.38 1.01 -8.32
N ILE A 65 1.69 0.76 -8.38
CA ILE A 65 2.47 0.95 -9.60
C ILE A 65 3.09 -0.39 -10.02
N PRO A 66 2.80 -0.89 -11.24
CA PRO A 66 3.51 -2.02 -11.82
C PRO A 66 4.98 -1.71 -12.00
N VAL A 67 5.83 -2.62 -11.57
CA VAL A 67 7.27 -2.56 -11.77
C VAL A 67 7.76 -3.84 -12.41
N GLY A 68 8.66 -3.70 -13.37
CA GLY A 68 9.26 -4.83 -14.08
C GLY A 68 10.73 -4.57 -14.35
N ALA A 69 11.45 -5.62 -14.73
CA ALA A 69 12.85 -5.47 -15.14
C ALA A 69 12.96 -4.54 -16.36
N PRO A 70 13.98 -3.67 -16.45
CA PRO A 70 14.09 -2.68 -17.53
C PRO A 70 14.12 -3.30 -18.94
N ASN A 71 14.68 -4.50 -19.08
CA ASN A 71 14.78 -5.22 -20.35
C ASN A 71 13.41 -5.66 -20.92
N LEU A 72 12.34 -5.68 -20.12
CA LEU A 72 10.99 -5.98 -20.63
C LEU A 72 10.51 -4.94 -21.64
N LEU A 73 11.06 -3.73 -21.61
CA LEU A 73 10.76 -2.67 -22.58
C LEU A 73 11.35 -2.95 -23.98
N ASN A 74 12.31 -3.88 -24.09
CA ASN A 74 12.88 -4.27 -25.39
C ASN A 74 11.84 -4.96 -26.27
N ASP A 75 10.86 -5.63 -25.67
CA ASP A 75 9.77 -6.31 -26.35
C ASP A 75 8.61 -5.35 -26.71
N GLY A 76 8.86 -4.03 -26.68
CA GLY A 76 7.88 -2.97 -26.97
C GLY A 76 7.16 -2.42 -25.74
N PRO A 77 6.23 -1.47 -25.94
CA PRO A 77 5.52 -0.81 -24.84
C PRO A 77 4.65 -1.78 -24.03
N TRP A 78 4.46 -1.44 -22.75
CA TRP A 78 3.62 -2.20 -21.83
C TRP A 78 2.33 -1.44 -21.54
N GLY A 79 1.23 -1.92 -22.14
CA GLY A 79 -0.13 -1.48 -21.83
C GLY A 79 -0.78 -2.35 -20.76
N VAL A 80 -1.95 -1.92 -20.30
CA VAL A 80 -2.73 -2.60 -19.24
C VAL A 80 -3.05 -4.05 -19.63
N GLU A 81 -3.48 -4.30 -20.86
CA GLU A 81 -3.81 -5.65 -21.35
C GLU A 81 -2.62 -6.61 -21.33
N ARG A 82 -1.47 -6.13 -21.82
CA ARG A 82 -0.23 -6.91 -21.82
C ARG A 82 0.15 -7.29 -20.40
N LEU A 83 0.07 -6.35 -19.47
CA LEU A 83 0.37 -6.61 -18.07
C LEU A 83 -0.61 -7.60 -17.43
N ALA A 84 -1.91 -7.51 -17.74
CA ALA A 84 -2.92 -8.42 -17.23
C ALA A 84 -2.75 -9.87 -17.72
N SER A 85 -2.17 -10.05 -18.93
CA SER A 85 -1.81 -11.36 -19.47
C SER A 85 -0.43 -11.87 -19.04
N ALA A 86 0.35 -11.03 -18.37
CA ALA A 86 1.73 -11.36 -18.03
C ALA A 86 1.83 -12.22 -16.76
N GLU A 87 3.04 -12.71 -16.55
CA GLU A 87 3.46 -13.48 -15.39
C GLU A 87 3.78 -12.55 -14.20
N LEU A 88 2.93 -12.56 -13.17
CA LEU A 88 2.92 -11.59 -12.08
C LEU A 88 3.53 -12.13 -10.79
N LEU A 89 4.43 -11.35 -10.20
CA LEU A 89 4.97 -11.53 -8.85
C LEU A 89 3.98 -10.94 -7.84
N HIS A 90 3.52 -11.78 -6.92
CA HIS A 90 2.62 -11.38 -5.85
C HIS A 90 3.40 -11.24 -4.54
N PRO A 91 3.59 -10.01 -4.01
CA PRO A 91 4.36 -9.80 -2.78
C PRO A 91 3.63 -10.32 -1.54
N THR A 92 2.29 -10.36 -1.59
CA THR A 92 1.43 -10.87 -0.51
C THR A 92 0.72 -12.17 -0.91
N PRO A 93 0.49 -13.11 0.03
CA PRO A 93 -0.24 -14.34 -0.24
C PRO A 93 -1.67 -14.12 -0.75
N ASP A 94 -2.33 -13.06 -0.27
CA ASP A 94 -3.72 -12.70 -0.60
C ASP A 94 -3.89 -12.08 -2.00
N ARG A 95 -2.78 -11.80 -2.70
CA ARG A 95 -2.74 -11.18 -4.04
C ARG A 95 -3.56 -9.89 -4.14
N ARG A 96 -3.79 -9.20 -3.02
CA ARG A 96 -4.74 -8.08 -2.95
C ARG A 96 -4.35 -6.94 -3.88
N ASP A 97 -3.06 -6.68 -4.02
CA ASP A 97 -2.53 -5.52 -4.76
C ASP A 97 -2.84 -5.63 -6.25
N TRP A 98 -2.50 -6.77 -6.88
CA TRP A 98 -2.81 -7.01 -8.29
C TRP A 98 -4.31 -7.07 -8.55
N ARG A 99 -5.10 -7.66 -7.65
CA ARG A 99 -6.58 -7.63 -7.77
C ARG A 99 -7.11 -6.19 -7.73
N ARG A 100 -6.69 -5.37 -6.76
CA ARG A 100 -7.10 -3.96 -6.65
C ARG A 100 -6.65 -3.16 -7.86
N TRP A 101 -5.44 -3.37 -8.35
CA TRP A 101 -4.92 -2.69 -9.53
C TRP A 101 -5.72 -3.05 -10.79
N LEU A 102 -5.94 -4.34 -11.07
CA LEU A 102 -6.70 -4.80 -12.23
C LEU A 102 -8.15 -4.32 -12.20
N GLN A 103 -8.78 -4.29 -11.02
CA GLN A 103 -10.12 -3.71 -10.87
C GLN A 103 -10.15 -2.22 -11.26
N ARG A 104 -9.16 -1.44 -10.80
CA ARG A 104 -9.07 0.00 -11.10
C ARG A 104 -8.72 0.31 -12.55
N THR A 105 -8.19 -0.65 -13.30
CA THR A 105 -7.86 -0.50 -14.73
C THR A 105 -8.86 -1.15 -15.67
N GLY A 106 -9.98 -1.66 -15.15
CA GLY A 106 -11.06 -2.24 -15.95
C GLY A 106 -10.87 -3.72 -16.34
N LEU A 107 -9.89 -4.41 -15.76
CA LEU A 107 -9.52 -5.80 -16.08
C LEU A 107 -9.77 -6.78 -14.93
N ALA A 108 -10.87 -6.59 -14.20
CA ALA A 108 -11.19 -7.38 -13.01
C ALA A 108 -11.28 -8.91 -13.25
N SER A 109 -11.55 -9.36 -14.49
CA SER A 109 -11.67 -10.76 -14.87
C SER A 109 -10.36 -11.41 -15.35
N ALA A 110 -9.23 -10.69 -15.37
CA ALA A 110 -7.96 -11.22 -15.85
C ALA A 110 -7.41 -12.31 -14.91
N SER A 111 -7.04 -13.45 -15.48
CA SER A 111 -6.45 -14.58 -14.76
C SER A 111 -4.99 -14.30 -14.38
N GLN A 112 -4.66 -14.42 -13.10
CA GLN A 112 -3.31 -14.13 -12.56
C GLN A 112 -2.50 -15.44 -12.41
N SER A 113 -1.36 -15.54 -13.11
CA SER A 113 -0.42 -16.67 -13.03
C SER A 113 0.82 -16.33 -12.17
N ARG A 114 1.50 -17.36 -11.63
CA ARG A 114 2.44 -17.24 -10.49
C ARG A 114 3.93 -17.39 -10.84
N ALA A 115 4.29 -17.49 -12.12
CA ALA A 115 5.68 -17.33 -12.58
C ALA A 115 5.93 -15.82 -12.81
N GLY A 116 7.12 -15.28 -12.54
CA GLY A 116 7.23 -13.84 -12.25
C GLY A 116 8.21 -13.05 -13.10
N ARG A 117 7.72 -11.99 -13.76
CA ARG A 117 8.51 -10.94 -14.43
C ARG A 117 8.17 -9.51 -13.98
N CYS A 118 6.97 -9.29 -13.44
CA CYS A 118 6.50 -7.99 -12.97
C CYS A 118 5.96 -8.07 -11.54
N SER A 119 6.33 -7.14 -10.66
CA SER A 119 5.76 -6.96 -9.33
C SER A 119 4.91 -5.69 -9.28
N ILE A 120 4.20 -5.46 -8.18
CA ILE A 120 3.51 -4.21 -7.91
C ILE A 120 4.07 -3.62 -6.62
N LEU A 121 4.36 -2.32 -6.64
CA LEU A 121 4.88 -1.60 -5.49
C LEU A 121 3.89 -0.53 -5.02
N TRP A 122 3.88 -0.37 -3.70
CA TRP A 122 3.24 0.75 -3.02
C TRP A 122 4.13 1.98 -3.16
N SER A 123 3.62 3.02 -3.82
CA SER A 123 4.26 4.34 -3.79
C SER A 123 3.48 5.27 -2.88
N TRP A 124 4.18 5.77 -1.85
CA TRP A 124 3.73 6.84 -0.98
C TRP A 124 4.35 8.11 -1.57
N ALA A 125 3.53 8.88 -2.30
CA ALA A 125 3.93 10.14 -2.93
C ALA A 125 4.28 11.18 -1.87
#